data_AF-A0A4W2ENE2-F1
#
_entry.id   AF-A0A4W2ENE2-F1
#
_cell.length_a   1.000
_cell.length_b   1.000
_cell.length_c   1.000
_cell.angle_alpha   90.00
_cell.angle_beta   90.00
_cell.angle_gamma   90.00
#
_symmetry.space_group_name_H-M   'P 1'
#
loop_
_entity.id
_entity.type
_entity.pdbx_description
1 polymer ?
#
loop_
_entity_poly.entity_id
_entity_poly.type
_entity_poly.pdbx_seq_one_letter_code
_entity_poly.pdbx_strand_id
1 'polypeptide(L)'
;MSPSRLPGSREREWDNGSNASSPASVPEYTGPRLYKEPSAKSNKFIIHNALSHCCLAGKVNEPQKNRILEEIEKSKANHFLILFRDSSCQFRALYTLSAETEELSRLAGYGPRTVTPAMVEGIYKYNSDRKRFTQIPAKTMSMSVDAFTIQGHLWQSKKPTTPKKGSSTPK
;
A
#
# COMPACT_ATOMS: atom_id res chain seq x y z
N MET A 1 -11.00 50.90 -50.62
CA MET A 1 -11.71 51.42 -49.43
C MET A 1 -11.42 50.49 -48.25
N SER A 2 -10.78 51.01 -47.20
CA SER A 2 -10.79 50.44 -45.83
C SER A 2 -12.02 51.02 -45.08
N PRO A 3 -12.48 50.54 -43.89
CA PRO A 3 -11.67 49.87 -42.85
C PRO A 3 -12.32 48.79 -41.92
N SER A 4 -11.43 48.03 -41.26
CA SER A 4 -11.40 47.57 -39.83
C SER A 4 -12.43 46.61 -39.22
N ARG A 5 -11.95 45.47 -38.65
CA ARG A 5 -11.67 45.24 -37.20
C ARG A 5 -11.01 43.86 -36.95
N LEU A 6 -10.21 43.79 -35.88
CA LEU A 6 -9.10 42.86 -35.57
C LEU A 6 -9.50 41.49 -34.97
N PRO A 7 -8.63 40.46 -35.08
CA PRO A 7 -8.72 39.20 -34.33
C PRO A 7 -8.02 39.27 -32.95
N GLY A 8 -8.67 38.77 -31.90
CA GLY A 8 -8.09 38.65 -30.56
C GLY A 8 -7.31 37.35 -30.39
N SER A 9 -6.01 37.37 -30.71
CA SER A 9 -5.01 36.45 -30.16
C SER A 9 -4.74 36.85 -28.71
N ARG A 10 -4.80 35.93 -27.77
CA ARG A 10 -4.35 36.14 -26.39
C ARG A 10 -3.27 35.11 -26.07
N GLU A 11 -2.11 35.35 -26.68
CA GLU A 11 -0.83 34.87 -26.18
C GLU A 11 -0.62 35.41 -24.77
N ARG A 12 -0.27 34.52 -23.83
CA ARG A 12 0.24 34.90 -22.51
C ARG A 12 1.66 34.37 -22.41
N GLU A 13 2.55 35.20 -22.93
CA GLU A 13 4.00 35.17 -22.86
C GLU A 13 4.44 35.26 -21.37
N TRP A 14 5.28 34.33 -20.92
CA TRP A 14 5.99 34.45 -19.65
C TRP A 14 7.47 34.12 -19.82
N ASP A 15 8.12 34.68 -20.85
CA ASP A 15 9.58 34.63 -20.91
C ASP A 15 10.15 35.53 -19.80
N ASN A 16 10.69 34.89 -18.77
CA ASN A 16 11.70 35.52 -17.92
C ASN A 16 12.80 34.48 -17.66
N GLY A 17 13.80 34.52 -18.54
CA GLY A 17 15.06 33.84 -18.33
C GLY A 17 15.68 34.18 -16.98
N SER A 18 16.17 33.14 -16.30
CA SER A 18 17.23 33.26 -15.31
C SER A 18 18.04 31.97 -15.34
N ASN A 19 19.13 32.04 -16.10
CA ASN A 19 20.25 31.13 -15.99
C ASN A 19 21.00 31.45 -14.69
N ALA A 20 20.98 30.54 -13.71
CA ALA A 20 21.89 30.58 -12.58
C ALA A 20 22.15 29.16 -12.05
N SER A 21 23.42 28.79 -12.12
CA SER A 21 24.02 27.51 -11.83
C SER A 21 23.91 27.08 -10.36
N SER A 22 23.73 25.77 -10.12
CA SER A 22 24.53 24.92 -9.20
C SER A 22 23.72 23.75 -8.60
N PRO A 23 24.30 22.55 -8.46
CA PRO A 23 23.65 21.39 -7.85
C PRO A 23 23.84 21.46 -6.33
N ALA A 24 22.95 22.17 -5.64
CA ALA A 24 22.91 22.17 -4.18
C ALA A 24 21.75 21.29 -3.71
N SER A 25 22.10 20.06 -3.34
CA SER A 25 21.43 19.22 -2.34
C SER A 25 20.11 19.78 -1.81
N VAL A 26 19.00 19.26 -2.33
CA VAL A 26 17.67 19.48 -1.74
C VAL A 26 17.73 18.90 -0.33
N PRO A 27 17.68 19.72 0.75
CA PRO A 27 17.45 19.16 2.06
C PRO A 27 16.04 18.58 2.00
N GLU A 28 15.94 17.26 2.16
CA GLU A 28 14.68 16.54 2.26
C GLU A 28 13.85 17.24 3.34
N TYR A 29 12.80 17.95 2.92
CA TYR A 29 12.01 18.81 3.78
C TYR A 29 11.35 17.96 4.88
N THR A 30 11.98 17.90 6.05
CA THR A 30 11.47 17.28 7.28
C THR A 30 10.49 18.20 8.01
N GLY A 31 9.68 18.95 7.27
CA GLY A 31 8.67 19.83 7.85
C GLY A 31 7.64 19.05 8.67
N PRO A 32 6.97 19.69 9.65
CA PRO A 32 5.92 19.05 10.43
C PRO A 32 4.90 18.43 9.48
N ARG A 33 4.63 17.13 9.62
CA ARG A 33 3.56 16.47 8.86
C ARG A 33 2.30 17.29 9.09
N LEU A 34 1.73 17.83 8.01
CA LEU A 34 0.46 18.55 8.07
C LEU A 34 -0.53 17.63 8.79
N TYR A 35 -0.94 18.04 10.00
CA TYR A 35 -1.84 17.22 10.80
C TYR A 35 -3.17 17.13 10.06
N LYS A 36 -3.37 16.02 9.35
CA LYS A 36 -4.66 15.63 8.85
C LYS A 36 -5.24 14.69 9.88
N GLU A 37 -6.35 15.12 10.48
CA GLU A 37 -7.06 14.35 11.47
C GLU A 37 -7.22 12.90 10.97
N PRO A 38 -6.78 11.89 11.74
CA PRO A 38 -6.92 10.50 11.36
C PRO A 38 -8.38 10.25 10.99
N SER A 39 -8.63 9.80 9.76
CA SER A 39 -10.01 9.59 9.34
C SER A 39 -10.64 8.52 10.24
N ALA A 40 -11.65 8.91 11.02
CA ALA A 40 -12.42 7.98 11.86
C ALA A 40 -13.21 6.93 11.05
N LYS A 41 -13.12 6.98 9.72
CA LYS A 41 -13.89 6.13 8.82
C LYS A 41 -13.18 4.78 8.62
N SER A 42 -13.71 3.75 9.27
CA SER A 42 -13.24 2.37 9.07
C SER A 42 -13.51 1.88 7.63
N ASN A 43 -12.61 1.06 7.09
CA ASN A 43 -12.82 0.35 5.82
C ASN A 43 -13.29 -1.11 6.00
N LYS A 44 -13.73 -1.51 7.20
CA LYS A 44 -14.15 -2.88 7.53
C LYS A 44 -15.11 -3.49 6.51
N PHE A 45 -16.18 -2.77 6.16
CA PHE A 45 -17.17 -3.24 5.18
C PHE A 45 -16.62 -3.37 3.76
N ILE A 46 -15.67 -2.51 3.37
CA ILE A 46 -15.02 -2.57 2.06
C ILE A 46 -14.21 -3.86 1.96
N ILE A 47 -13.42 -4.16 2.99
CA ILE A 47 -12.61 -5.38 3.06
C ILE A 47 -13.47 -6.64 3.16
N HIS A 48 -14.55 -6.62 3.95
CA HIS A 48 -15.52 -7.71 4.01
C HIS A 48 -16.07 -8.06 2.62
N ASN A 49 -16.47 -7.04 1.85
CA ASN A 49 -17.00 -7.22 0.50
C ASN A 49 -15.94 -7.73 -0.48
N ALA A 50 -14.73 -7.20 -0.40
CA ALA A 50 -13.61 -7.63 -1.25
C ALA A 50 -13.26 -9.11 -1.00
N LEU A 51 -13.21 -9.55 0.26
CA LEU A 51 -12.96 -10.95 0.60
C LEU A 51 -14.08 -11.86 0.08
N SER A 52 -15.33 -11.45 0.25
CA SER A 52 -16.49 -12.26 -0.12
C SER A 52 -16.69 -12.43 -1.62
N HIS A 53 -16.34 -11.42 -2.41
CA HIS A 53 -16.68 -11.37 -3.83
C HIS A 53 -15.48 -11.38 -4.79
N CYS A 54 -14.27 -11.13 -4.30
CA CYS A 54 -13.08 -11.04 -5.14
C CYS A 54 -12.01 -12.03 -4.67
N CYS A 55 -11.54 -11.89 -3.43
CA CYS A 55 -10.31 -12.58 -2.99
C CYS A 55 -10.53 -14.05 -2.60
N LEU A 56 -11.63 -14.35 -1.91
CA LEU A 56 -11.93 -15.68 -1.36
C LEU A 56 -13.32 -16.15 -1.80
N ALA A 57 -13.72 -15.74 -3.00
CA ALA A 57 -14.95 -16.21 -3.61
C ALA A 57 -14.87 -17.71 -3.95
N GLY A 58 -16.03 -18.35 -4.00
CA GLY A 58 -16.17 -19.77 -4.36
C GLY A 58 -16.13 -20.74 -3.18
N LYS A 59 -16.69 -21.93 -3.40
CA LYS A 59 -16.91 -22.96 -2.37
C LYS A 59 -15.61 -23.49 -1.74
N VAL A 60 -14.55 -23.60 -2.55
CA VAL A 60 -13.23 -24.07 -2.08
C VAL A 60 -12.61 -23.17 -1.00
N ASN A 61 -12.87 -21.86 -1.06
CA ASN A 61 -12.29 -20.89 -0.12
C ASN A 61 -13.25 -20.53 1.03
N GLU A 62 -14.47 -21.07 1.05
CA GLU A 62 -15.49 -20.72 2.04
C GLU A 62 -15.06 -20.93 3.49
N PRO A 63 -14.39 -22.03 3.88
CA PRO A 63 -13.91 -22.20 5.25
C PRO A 63 -12.87 -21.15 5.65
N GLN A 64 -11.97 -20.79 4.72
CA GLN A 64 -10.95 -19.77 4.97
C GLN A 64 -11.56 -18.37 5.06
N LYS A 65 -12.51 -18.06 4.17
CA LYS A 65 -13.28 -16.81 4.18
C LYS A 65 -13.95 -16.62 5.53
N ASN A 66 -14.72 -17.61 6.01
CA ASN A 66 -15.48 -17.48 7.26
C ASN A 66 -14.56 -17.23 8.46
N ARG A 67 -13.41 -17.92 8.55
CA ARG A 67 -12.42 -17.68 9.61
C ARG A 67 -11.88 -16.25 9.58
N ILE A 68 -11.54 -15.73 8.40
CA ILE A 68 -11.00 -14.37 8.28
C ILE A 68 -12.06 -13.32 8.59
N LEU A 69 -13.31 -13.53 8.15
CA LEU A 69 -14.41 -12.63 8.48
C LEU A 69 -14.69 -12.59 9.98
N GLU A 70 -14.59 -13.73 10.67
CA GLU A 70 -14.72 -13.81 12.12
C GLU A 70 -13.61 -13.00 12.84
N GLU A 71 -12.36 -13.10 12.38
CA GLU A 71 -11.25 -12.32 12.93
C GLU A 71 -11.41 -10.80 12.69
N ILE A 72 -12.00 -10.41 11.54
CA ILE A 72 -12.37 -9.01 11.27
C ILE A 72 -13.42 -8.52 12.27
N GLU A 73 -14.40 -9.35 12.62
CA GLU A 73 -15.45 -8.98 13.58
C GLU A 73 -14.92 -8.85 15.01
N LYS A 74 -13.98 -9.71 15.41
CA LYS A 74 -13.32 -9.64 16.73
C LYS A 74 -12.34 -8.47 16.85
N SER A 75 -11.77 -8.02 15.74
CA SER A 75 -10.78 -6.94 15.73
C SER A 75 -11.44 -5.58 15.96
N LYS A 76 -10.81 -4.76 16.82
CA LYS A 76 -11.19 -3.36 17.07
C LYS A 76 -10.46 -2.37 16.15
N ALA A 77 -9.70 -2.87 15.17
CA ALA A 77 -8.98 -2.02 14.24
C ALA A 77 -9.93 -1.27 13.30
N ASN A 78 -9.56 -0.04 12.93
CA ASN A 78 -10.34 0.75 11.99
C ASN A 78 -9.92 0.47 10.54
N HIS A 79 -8.64 0.20 10.30
CA HIS A 79 -8.07 0.06 8.97
C HIS A 79 -7.48 -1.32 8.74
N PHE A 80 -8.04 -2.03 7.77
CA PHE A 80 -7.67 -3.37 7.37
C PHE A 80 -7.09 -3.35 5.97
N LEU A 81 -6.06 -4.15 5.73
CA LEU A 81 -5.40 -4.25 4.44
C LEU A 81 -5.17 -5.70 4.05
N ILE A 82 -5.40 -6.01 2.78
CA ILE A 82 -5.13 -7.34 2.24
C ILE A 82 -3.71 -7.38 1.68
N LEU A 83 -2.93 -8.39 2.08
CA LEU A 83 -1.66 -8.72 1.44
C LEU A 83 -1.91 -9.63 0.25
N PHE A 84 -1.46 -9.19 -0.93
CA PHE A 84 -1.39 -10.01 -2.13
C PHE A 84 -0.01 -10.61 -2.35
N ARG A 85 0.03 -11.72 -3.09
CA ARG A 85 1.30 -12.34 -3.52
C ARG A 85 2.08 -11.47 -4.51
N ASP A 86 1.35 -10.90 -5.46
CA ASP A 86 1.81 -10.13 -6.61
C ASP A 86 0.61 -9.34 -7.22
N SER A 87 0.78 -8.78 -8.42
CA SER A 87 -0.25 -8.01 -9.13
C SER A 87 -1.48 -8.81 -9.57
N SER A 88 -1.45 -10.15 -9.52
CA SER A 88 -2.61 -11.00 -9.80
C SER A 88 -3.66 -11.00 -8.68
N CYS A 89 -3.45 -10.20 -7.62
CA CYS A 89 -4.37 -10.03 -6.50
C CYS A 89 -4.70 -11.36 -5.77
N GLN A 90 -3.75 -12.30 -5.76
CA GLN A 90 -3.87 -13.54 -4.99
C GLN A 90 -3.74 -13.27 -3.49
N PHE A 91 -4.81 -13.50 -2.74
CA PHE A 91 -4.85 -13.34 -1.30
C PHE A 91 -3.76 -14.16 -0.59
N ARG A 92 -3.10 -13.55 0.40
CA ARG A 92 -2.14 -14.24 1.28
C ARG A 92 -2.47 -14.07 2.75
N ALA A 93 -2.72 -12.85 3.17
CA ALA A 93 -2.99 -12.52 4.56
C ALA A 93 -3.80 -11.23 4.69
N LEU A 94 -4.37 -11.05 5.87
CA LEU A 94 -5.06 -9.85 6.30
C LEU A 94 -4.22 -9.16 7.38
N TYR A 95 -4.06 -7.85 7.26
CA TYR A 95 -3.31 -7.01 8.19
C TYR A 95 -4.20 -5.90 8.73
N THR A 96 -3.82 -5.37 9.88
CA THR A 96 -4.39 -4.15 10.48
C THR A 96 -3.31 -3.09 10.58
N LEU A 97 -3.65 -1.85 10.25
CA LEU A 97 -2.76 -0.71 10.42
C LEU A 97 -3.01 -0.06 11.79
N SER A 98 -1.96 0.07 12.59
CA SER A 98 -2.02 0.83 13.85
C SER A 98 -1.86 2.34 13.58
N ALA A 99 -2.75 3.15 14.13
CA ALA A 99 -2.68 4.61 13.99
C ALA A 99 -1.48 5.22 14.74
N GLU A 100 -0.96 4.54 15.76
CA GLU A 100 0.13 5.05 16.60
C GLU A 100 1.51 4.76 16.01
N THR A 101 1.70 3.56 15.45
CA THR A 101 3.02 3.10 14.99
C THR A 101 3.18 3.13 13.47
N GLU A 102 2.12 3.36 12.71
CA GLU A 102 2.10 3.25 11.23
C GLU A 102 2.57 1.86 10.72
N GLU A 103 2.58 0.84 11.58
CA GLU A 103 2.98 -0.52 11.24
C GLU A 103 1.79 -1.42 10.93
N LEU A 104 1.99 -2.34 10.00
CA LEU A 104 1.00 -3.36 9.63
C LEU A 104 1.25 -4.63 10.43
N SER A 105 0.27 -5.03 11.23
CA SER A 105 0.30 -6.27 12.01
C SER A 105 -0.58 -7.34 11.36
N ARG A 106 -0.05 -8.57 11.22
CA ARG A 106 -0.79 -9.67 10.60
C ARG A 106 -1.91 -10.13 11.52
N LEU A 107 -3.15 -10.04 11.05
CA LEU A 107 -4.34 -10.54 11.74
C LEU A 107 -4.62 -12.01 11.40
N ALA A 108 -4.60 -12.36 10.10
CA ALA A 108 -4.87 -13.73 9.65
C ALA A 108 -4.13 -14.08 8.36
N GLY A 109 -3.99 -15.38 8.05
CA GLY A 109 -3.35 -15.88 6.84
C GLY A 109 -1.83 -16.07 6.94
N TYR A 110 -1.14 -16.05 5.80
CA TYR A 110 0.28 -16.35 5.68
C TYR A 110 1.09 -15.15 5.16
N GLY A 111 2.17 -14.82 5.86
CA GLY A 111 3.09 -13.72 5.55
C GLY A 111 3.92 -13.31 6.77
N PRO A 112 4.77 -12.28 6.67
CA PRO A 112 5.51 -11.72 7.81
C PRO A 112 4.59 -11.35 8.99
N ARG A 113 5.12 -11.33 10.21
CA ARG A 113 4.30 -10.95 11.39
C ARG A 113 3.95 -9.46 11.38
N THR A 114 4.93 -8.66 10.99
CA THR A 114 4.82 -7.20 10.87
C THR A 114 5.38 -6.79 9.50
N VAL A 115 4.76 -5.80 8.88
CA VAL A 115 5.24 -5.21 7.63
C VAL A 115 5.41 -3.71 7.84
N THR A 116 6.61 -3.21 7.52
CA THR A 116 6.89 -1.77 7.53
C THR A 116 6.59 -1.17 6.15
N PRO A 117 6.34 0.15 6.05
CA PRO A 117 6.10 0.80 4.76
C PRO A 117 7.23 0.59 3.74
N ALA A 118 8.48 0.44 4.20
CA ALA A 118 9.64 0.18 3.33
C ALA A 118 9.62 -1.19 2.64
N MET A 119 8.90 -2.17 3.21
CA MET A 119 8.73 -3.50 2.63
C MET A 119 7.66 -3.53 1.54
N VAL A 120 6.80 -2.52 1.47
CA VAL A 120 5.68 -2.43 0.53
C VAL A 120 6.20 -2.10 -0.86
N GLU A 121 5.79 -2.90 -1.84
CA GLU A 121 6.16 -2.72 -3.26
C GLU A 121 5.11 -1.91 -4.02
N GLY A 122 3.84 -2.23 -3.79
CA GLY A 122 2.71 -1.58 -4.46
C GLY A 122 1.46 -1.60 -3.60
N ILE A 123 0.62 -0.59 -3.78
CA ILE A 123 -0.63 -0.38 -3.05
C ILE A 123 -1.82 -0.32 -3.99
N TYR A 124 -2.98 -0.76 -3.50
CA TYR A 124 -4.19 -0.97 -4.27
C TYR A 124 -5.41 -0.46 -3.51
N LYS A 125 -6.40 -0.02 -4.27
CA LYS A 125 -7.73 0.35 -3.79
C LYS A 125 -8.77 -0.61 -4.33
N TYR A 126 -9.74 -0.98 -3.50
CA TYR A 126 -10.87 -1.77 -3.95
C TYR A 126 -11.96 -0.87 -4.53
N ASN A 127 -12.44 -1.23 -5.72
CA ASN A 127 -13.62 -0.63 -6.32
C ASN A 127 -14.79 -1.60 -6.14
N SER A 128 -15.75 -1.25 -5.28
CA SER A 128 -16.92 -2.07 -4.97
C SER A 128 -17.83 -2.29 -6.18
N ASP A 129 -17.99 -1.29 -7.04
CA ASP A 129 -18.88 -1.36 -8.21
C ASP A 129 -18.33 -2.37 -9.24
N ARG A 130 -17.02 -2.28 -9.49
CA ARG A 130 -16.32 -3.13 -10.46
C ARG A 130 -15.78 -4.42 -9.85
N LYS A 131 -15.97 -4.60 -8.54
CA LYS A 131 -15.50 -5.73 -7.72
C LYS A 131 -14.03 -6.12 -8.00
N ARG A 132 -13.17 -5.11 -8.10
CA ARG A 132 -11.76 -5.30 -8.48
C ARG A 132 -10.84 -4.34 -7.74
N PHE A 133 -9.58 -4.75 -7.65
CA PHE A 133 -8.52 -3.90 -7.16
C PHE A 133 -7.89 -3.11 -8.31
N THR A 134 -7.59 -1.85 -8.04
CA THR A 134 -6.84 -0.98 -8.95
C THR A 134 -5.60 -0.48 -8.24
N GLN A 135 -4.46 -0.56 -8.89
CA GLN A 135 -3.20 -0.06 -8.36
C GLN A 135 -3.26 1.46 -8.22
N ILE A 136 -2.77 1.96 -7.10
CA ILE A 136 -2.58 3.40 -6.88
C ILE A 136 -1.14 3.72 -7.30
N PRO A 137 -0.89 4.76 -8.12
CA PRO A 137 0.46 5.12 -8.59
C PRO A 137 1.38 5.70 -7.51
N ALA A 138 0.89 5.84 -6.27
CA ALA A 138 1.66 6.31 -5.13
C ALA A 138 2.29 5.13 -4.36
N LYS A 139 3.29 5.43 -3.53
CA LYS A 139 3.87 4.45 -2.58
C LYS A 139 3.54 4.75 -1.12
N THR A 140 3.00 5.94 -0.84
CA THR A 140 2.66 6.37 0.51
C THR A 140 1.39 5.68 0.99
N MET A 141 1.47 5.02 2.15
CA MET A 141 0.33 4.41 2.79
C MET A 141 -0.69 5.48 3.19
N SER A 142 -1.96 5.28 2.84
CA SER A 142 -3.04 6.20 3.21
C SER A 142 -4.31 5.43 3.56
N MET A 143 -5.28 6.11 4.18
CA MET A 143 -6.57 5.52 4.57
C MET A 143 -7.41 5.03 3.37
N SER A 144 -7.03 5.41 2.15
CA SER A 144 -7.70 4.97 0.91
C SER A 144 -7.15 3.65 0.35
N VAL A 145 -6.08 3.11 0.93
CA VAL A 145 -5.46 1.85 0.53
C VAL A 145 -6.22 0.70 1.18
N ASP A 146 -6.60 -0.29 0.37
CA ASP A 146 -7.32 -1.48 0.83
C ASP A 146 -6.49 -2.76 0.72
N ALA A 147 -5.44 -2.74 -0.11
CA ALA A 147 -4.54 -3.87 -0.27
C ALA A 147 -3.13 -3.42 -0.67
N PHE A 148 -2.17 -4.31 -0.48
CA PHE A 148 -0.77 -4.07 -0.79
C PHE A 148 -0.05 -5.35 -1.19
N THR A 149 1.14 -5.16 -1.75
CA THR A 149 2.11 -6.21 -2.07
C THR A 149 3.43 -5.86 -1.39
N ILE A 150 4.23 -6.87 -1.07
CA ILE A 150 5.57 -6.68 -0.51
C ILE A 150 6.63 -7.13 -1.50
N GLN A 151 7.83 -6.57 -1.35
CA GLN A 151 8.97 -6.88 -2.20
C GLN A 151 9.20 -8.39 -2.32
N GLY A 152 9.37 -8.87 -3.55
CA GLY A 152 9.46 -10.29 -3.88
C GLY A 152 10.47 -11.10 -3.05
N HIS A 153 11.62 -10.50 -2.72
CA HIS A 153 12.68 -11.18 -1.95
C HIS A 153 12.29 -11.51 -0.50
N LEU A 154 11.28 -10.83 0.07
CA LEU A 154 10.80 -11.08 1.44
C LEU A 154 10.01 -12.40 1.55
N TRP A 155 9.57 -12.96 0.43
CA TRP A 155 8.95 -14.28 0.36
C TRP A 155 9.96 -15.41 0.37
N GLN A 156 11.20 -15.14 -0.03
CA GLN A 156 12.30 -16.09 0.05
C GLN A 156 12.78 -16.06 1.50
N SER A 157 12.23 -16.97 2.32
CA SER A 157 12.67 -17.10 3.71
C SER A 157 14.20 -17.17 3.74
N LYS A 158 14.86 -16.21 4.39
CA LYS A 158 16.25 -16.41 4.76
C LYS A 158 16.25 -17.59 5.73
N LYS A 159 16.58 -18.79 5.23
CA LYS A 159 16.98 -19.88 6.13
C LYS A 159 18.06 -19.27 7.03
N PRO A 160 17.92 -19.29 8.36
CA PRO A 160 19.02 -18.95 9.22
C PRO A 160 20.17 -19.88 8.80
N THR A 161 21.22 -19.31 8.23
CA THR A 161 22.46 -20.03 7.98
C THR A 161 22.93 -20.49 9.35
N THR A 162 22.74 -21.78 9.62
CA THR A 162 23.30 -22.41 10.81
C THR A 162 24.79 -22.12 10.82
N PRO A 163 25.35 -21.58 11.92
CA PRO A 163 26.80 -21.38 11.99
C PRO A 163 27.45 -22.76 11.84
N LYS A 164 28.29 -22.93 10.80
CA LYS A 164 29.12 -24.13 10.63
C LYS A 164 29.99 -24.26 11.88
N LYS A 165 29.67 -25.24 12.73
CA LYS A 165 30.49 -25.63 13.87
C LYS A 165 31.85 -26.04 13.32
N GLY A 166 32.89 -25.27 13.66
CA GLY A 166 34.26 -25.52 13.22
C GLY A 166 34.69 -26.93 13.57
N SER A 167 35.18 -27.65 12.57
CA SER A 167 35.90 -28.91 12.76
C SER A 167 37.26 -28.59 13.38
N SER A 168 37.33 -28.62 14.71
CA SER A 168 38.60 -28.74 15.43
C SER A 168 38.72 -30.17 15.96
N THR A 169 39.40 -31.02 15.20
CA THR A 169 40.02 -32.25 15.69
C THR A 169 41.20 -31.91 16.60
N PRO A 170 41.21 -32.44 17.82
CA PRO A 170 42.40 -33.06 18.39
C PRO A 170 42.03 -34.52 18.75
N LYS A 171 42.87 -35.54 18.67
CA LYS A 171 44.33 -35.64 18.74
C LYS A 171 44.72 -36.99 18.14
#